data_AF-A0A8H3CUJ6-F1
#
_entry.id   AF-A0A8H3CUJ6-F1
#
_cell.length_a   1.000
_cell.length_b   1.000
_cell.length_c   1.000
_cell.angle_alpha   90.00
_cell.angle_beta   90.00
_cell.angle_gamma   90.00
#
_symmetry.space_group_name_H-M   'P 1'
#
loop_
_entity.id
_entity.type
_entity.pdbx_description
1 polymer ?
#
loop_
_entity_poly.entity_id
_entity_poly.type
_entity_poly.pdbx_seq_one_letter_code
_entity_poly.pdbx_strand_id
1 'polypeptide(L)'
;MSSIPNDLGASVVVRRWEENSEQLSATLSSYFESCTTLEKYCKQSQAGPQEVATAFDFPAFDKLHDELSRDLIRAKVIVARTRNAILSRFNSLPQEIITKIFLAVVHSPVPSRLVVPPMADSLHMIFLRVDKIISVCSLWRDIAMSLSALWRFVPLVDGRFCHHRMHRTAPLSLERSGTSKADNRLYLAAMRSFDNRNFKDEELIFPTPDGWAPAFHAINIKAQCLFTTYRLFCSLIDSQVPGRLSELSIYVVYGSKEHDASVPENYFTHYFRDSDYSRFIKLIGSLSVLRVRAANIHWDQITFSERLVEFYLEGVTLGGYSKLTELLQILRSAPELRTVKLKEVVCYHSSSTTSRTKIEFPKLESLYLDDLDFG
;
A
#
# COMPACT_ATOMS: atom_id res chain seq x y z
N MET A 1 2.90 7.07 46.92
CA MET A 1 1.71 7.00 46.02
C MET A 1 0.98 5.71 46.34
N SER A 2 -0.14 5.83 47.02
CA SER A 2 -0.98 4.72 47.51
C SER A 2 -1.89 4.20 46.40
N SER A 3 -1.69 2.95 45.99
CA SER A 3 -2.58 2.22 45.08
C SER A 3 -3.91 1.89 45.78
N ILE A 4 -5.00 2.39 45.22
CA ILE A 4 -6.39 2.23 45.67
C ILE A 4 -6.86 0.77 45.44
N PRO A 5 -7.71 0.20 46.32
CA PRO A 5 -8.16 -1.19 46.22
C PRO A 5 -9.28 -1.35 45.17
N ASN A 6 -8.90 -1.61 43.92
CA ASN A 6 -9.85 -1.90 42.83
C ASN A 6 -10.34 -3.37 42.79
N ASP A 7 -9.83 -4.23 43.68
CA ASP A 7 -10.04 -5.68 43.56
C ASP A 7 -11.44 -6.15 44.02
N LEU A 8 -12.05 -5.42 44.96
CA LEU A 8 -13.37 -5.77 45.50
C LEU A 8 -14.50 -5.62 44.48
N GLY A 9 -14.39 -4.68 43.54
CA GLY A 9 -15.44 -4.41 42.55
C GLY A 9 -15.55 -5.48 41.47
N ALA A 10 -14.41 -5.99 40.98
CA ALA A 10 -14.39 -7.01 39.93
C ALA A 10 -15.00 -8.34 40.41
N SER A 11 -14.72 -8.73 41.67
CA SER A 11 -15.28 -9.93 42.28
C SER A 11 -16.81 -9.90 42.36
N VAL A 12 -17.41 -8.76 42.73
CA VAL A 12 -18.87 -8.62 42.83
C VAL A 12 -19.56 -8.76 41.47
N VAL A 13 -18.98 -8.19 40.40
CA VAL A 13 -19.56 -8.28 39.05
C VAL A 13 -19.50 -9.70 38.51
N VAL A 14 -18.39 -10.41 38.71
CA VAL A 14 -18.24 -11.81 38.28
C VAL A 14 -19.24 -12.68 39.03
N ARG A 15 -19.35 -12.54 40.36
CA ARG A 15 -20.30 -13.31 41.16
C ARG A 15 -21.74 -13.09 40.72
N ARG A 16 -22.12 -11.84 40.45
CA ARG A 16 -23.47 -11.53 39.94
C ARG A 16 -23.73 -12.14 38.56
N TRP A 17 -22.71 -12.19 37.69
CA TRP A 17 -22.84 -12.86 36.40
C TRP A 17 -23.01 -14.38 36.54
N GLU A 18 -22.29 -15.01 37.47
CA GLU A 18 -22.45 -16.44 37.82
C GLU A 18 -23.85 -16.72 38.38
N GLU A 19 -24.30 -15.95 39.37
CA GLU A 19 -25.64 -16.03 39.97
C GLU A 19 -26.75 -15.92 38.89
N ASN A 20 -26.64 -14.94 37.99
CA ASN A 20 -27.58 -14.78 36.88
C ASN A 20 -27.54 -15.95 35.88
N SER A 21 -26.35 -16.52 35.64
CA SER A 21 -26.19 -17.67 34.74
C SER A 21 -26.83 -18.93 35.34
N GLU A 22 -26.68 -19.14 36.65
CA GLU A 22 -27.36 -20.21 37.38
C GLU A 22 -28.87 -20.03 37.35
N GLN A 23 -29.36 -18.81 37.61
CA GLN A 23 -30.78 -18.49 37.55
C GLN A 23 -31.35 -18.76 36.15
N LEU A 24 -30.66 -18.34 35.09
CA LEU A 24 -31.08 -18.61 33.71
C LEU A 24 -31.15 -20.12 33.42
N SER A 25 -30.15 -20.89 33.87
CA SER A 25 -30.14 -22.35 33.72
C SER A 25 -31.33 -23.00 34.45
N ALA A 26 -31.64 -22.54 35.66
CA ALA A 26 -32.77 -23.02 36.44
C ALA A 26 -34.12 -22.68 35.76
N THR A 27 -34.28 -21.45 35.25
CA THR A 27 -35.48 -21.04 34.51
C THR A 27 -35.69 -21.85 33.24
N LEU A 28 -34.63 -22.09 32.45
CA LEU A 28 -34.71 -22.92 31.24
C LEU A 28 -35.07 -24.38 31.56
N SER A 29 -34.53 -24.92 32.65
CA SER A 29 -34.86 -26.27 33.11
C SER A 29 -36.33 -26.37 33.53
N SER A 30 -36.84 -25.41 34.31
CA SER A 30 -38.24 -25.35 34.73
C SER A 30 -39.21 -25.15 33.55
N TYR A 31 -38.81 -24.35 32.56
CA TYR A 31 -39.55 -24.18 31.32
C TYR A 31 -39.65 -25.50 30.55
N PHE A 32 -38.53 -26.21 30.39
CA PHE A 32 -38.52 -27.53 29.75
C PHE A 32 -39.40 -28.55 30.48
N GLU A 33 -39.34 -28.59 31.82
CA GLU A 33 -40.23 -29.43 32.63
C GLU A 33 -41.71 -29.10 32.40
N SER A 34 -42.05 -27.82 32.28
CA SER A 34 -43.41 -27.36 31.98
C SER A 34 -43.86 -27.81 30.59
N CYS A 35 -43.00 -27.75 29.57
CA CYS A 35 -43.26 -28.31 28.24
C CYS A 35 -43.51 -29.83 28.30
N THR A 36 -42.69 -30.59 29.04
CA THR A 36 -42.88 -32.04 29.18
C THR A 36 -44.15 -32.40 29.97
N THR A 37 -44.52 -31.58 30.95
CA THR A 37 -45.76 -31.77 31.73
C THR A 37 -46.97 -31.49 30.85
N LEU A 38 -46.92 -30.44 30.04
CA LEU A 38 -47.95 -30.14 29.05
C LEU A 38 -48.10 -31.29 28.05
N GLU A 39 -47.01 -31.81 27.50
CA GLU A 39 -47.02 -32.97 26.60
C GLU A 39 -47.70 -34.20 27.26
N LYS A 40 -47.35 -34.51 28.52
CA LYS A 40 -47.96 -35.61 29.29
C LYS A 40 -49.46 -35.37 29.50
N TYR A 41 -49.86 -34.16 29.86
CA TYR A 41 -51.26 -33.79 30.04
C TYR A 41 -52.05 -33.96 28.74
N CYS A 42 -51.51 -33.52 27.60
CA CYS A 42 -52.11 -33.69 26.29
C CYS A 42 -52.29 -35.17 25.90
N LYS A 43 -51.36 -36.05 26.30
CA LYS A 43 -51.48 -37.51 26.07
C LYS A 43 -52.51 -38.19 26.97
N GLN A 44 -52.79 -37.64 28.15
CA GLN A 44 -53.68 -38.23 29.16
C GLN A 44 -55.10 -37.67 29.13
N SER A 45 -55.28 -36.45 28.62
CA SER A 45 -56.58 -35.77 28.56
C SER A 45 -57.45 -36.33 27.42
N GLN A 46 -58.76 -36.47 27.67
CA GLN A 46 -59.76 -36.72 26.63
C GLN A 46 -60.15 -35.45 25.85
N ALA A 47 -59.48 -34.32 26.10
CA ALA A 47 -59.71 -33.06 25.38
C ALA A 47 -59.51 -33.26 23.86
N GLY A 48 -60.32 -32.56 23.08
CA GLY A 48 -60.25 -32.62 21.62
C GLY A 48 -58.86 -32.21 21.12
N PRO A 49 -58.21 -32.97 20.21
CA PRO A 49 -56.89 -32.68 19.67
C PRO A 49 -56.72 -31.25 19.12
N GLN A 50 -57.82 -30.64 18.66
CA GLN A 50 -57.86 -29.29 18.10
C GLN A 50 -57.70 -28.16 19.13
N GLU A 51 -58.25 -28.29 20.34
CA GLU A 51 -58.11 -27.27 21.39
C GLU A 51 -56.68 -27.21 21.94
N VAL A 52 -56.03 -28.38 21.97
CA VAL A 52 -54.64 -28.51 22.37
C VAL A 52 -53.72 -27.96 21.27
N ALA A 53 -53.97 -28.28 19.99
CA ALA A 53 -53.18 -27.80 18.87
C ALA A 53 -53.17 -26.27 18.74
N THR A 54 -54.32 -25.61 18.94
CA THR A 54 -54.40 -24.14 18.87
C THR A 54 -53.66 -23.43 20.02
N ALA A 55 -53.46 -24.11 21.16
CA ALA A 55 -52.62 -23.60 22.24
C ALA A 55 -51.11 -23.74 21.93
N PHE A 56 -50.73 -24.71 21.08
CA PHE A 56 -49.34 -24.91 20.63
C PHE A 56 -48.98 -24.06 19.40
N ASP A 57 -49.94 -23.75 18.52
CA ASP A 57 -49.76 -22.86 17.35
C ASP A 57 -49.62 -21.38 17.75
N PHE A 58 -49.00 -21.10 18.90
CA PHE A 58 -48.86 -19.77 19.45
C PHE A 58 -47.65 -19.09 18.78
N PRO A 59 -47.85 -18.07 17.93
CA PRO A 59 -46.73 -17.42 17.21
C PRO A 59 -45.72 -16.76 18.16
N ALA A 60 -46.10 -16.54 19.41
CA ALA A 60 -45.17 -16.02 20.42
C ALA A 60 -44.15 -17.06 20.89
N PHE A 61 -44.39 -18.36 20.69
CA PHE A 61 -43.44 -19.42 21.03
C PHE A 61 -42.21 -19.36 20.11
N ASP A 62 -42.42 -19.40 18.79
CA ASP A 62 -41.34 -19.27 17.81
C ASP A 62 -40.58 -17.94 17.99
N LYS A 63 -41.32 -16.85 18.21
CA LYS A 63 -40.73 -15.54 18.50
C LYS A 63 -39.85 -15.55 19.75
N LEU A 64 -40.32 -16.17 20.85
CA LEU A 64 -39.56 -16.27 22.10
C LEU A 64 -38.28 -17.09 21.89
N HIS A 65 -38.36 -18.21 21.16
CA HIS A 65 -37.20 -19.02 20.85
C HIS A 65 -36.16 -18.28 20.01
N ASP A 66 -36.60 -17.53 18.99
CA ASP A 66 -35.73 -16.70 18.15
C ASP A 66 -35.06 -15.58 18.95
N GLU A 67 -35.80 -14.91 19.83
CA GLU A 67 -35.29 -13.86 20.72
C GLU A 67 -34.27 -14.43 21.71
N LEU A 68 -34.61 -15.52 22.41
CA LEU A 68 -33.72 -16.18 23.36
C LEU A 68 -32.43 -16.69 22.69
N SER A 69 -32.55 -17.32 21.53
CA SER A 69 -31.40 -17.81 20.75
C SER A 69 -30.46 -16.67 20.36
N ARG A 70 -31.02 -15.57 19.85
CA ARG A 70 -30.27 -14.37 19.46
C ARG A 70 -29.54 -13.75 20.65
N ASP A 71 -30.22 -13.61 21.78
CA ASP A 71 -29.64 -13.01 22.99
C ASP A 71 -28.56 -13.89 23.61
N LEU A 72 -28.73 -15.22 23.62
CA LEU A 72 -27.70 -16.17 24.05
C LEU A 72 -26.45 -16.11 23.17
N ILE A 73 -26.62 -16.04 21.83
CA ILE A 73 -25.49 -15.86 20.90
C ILE A 73 -24.77 -14.54 21.18
N ARG A 74 -25.52 -13.46 21.38
CA ARG A 74 -24.96 -12.13 21.69
C ARG A 74 -24.18 -12.13 23.02
N ALA A 75 -24.76 -12.72 24.07
CA ALA A 75 -24.12 -12.86 25.38
C ALA A 75 -22.82 -13.65 25.28
N LYS A 76 -22.83 -14.79 24.56
CA LYS A 76 -21.63 -15.62 24.31
C LYS A 76 -20.53 -14.83 23.60
N VAL A 77 -20.88 -14.03 22.59
CA VAL A 77 -19.92 -13.16 21.87
C VAL A 77 -19.32 -12.10 22.81
N ILE A 78 -20.13 -11.47 23.67
CA ILE A 78 -19.65 -10.46 24.64
C ILE A 78 -18.69 -11.10 25.64
N VAL A 79 -19.06 -12.23 26.26
CA VAL A 79 -18.22 -12.93 27.23
C VAL A 79 -16.90 -13.38 26.60
N ALA A 80 -16.95 -13.96 25.40
CA ALA A 80 -15.75 -14.36 24.67
C ALA A 80 -14.82 -13.17 24.36
N ARG A 81 -15.39 -12.03 23.93
CA ARG A 81 -14.63 -10.80 23.71
C ARG A 81 -14.00 -10.28 24.99
N THR A 82 -14.74 -10.21 26.10
CA THR A 82 -14.22 -9.75 27.40
C THR A 82 -13.12 -10.66 27.91
N ARG A 83 -13.31 -11.99 27.83
CA ARG A 83 -12.28 -12.96 28.21
C ARG A 83 -11.01 -12.78 27.37
N ASN A 84 -11.14 -12.68 26.04
CA ASN A 84 -10.01 -12.45 25.16
C ASN A 84 -9.36 -11.08 25.41
N ALA A 85 -10.16 -10.08 25.81
CA ALA A 85 -9.67 -8.76 26.18
C ALA A 85 -8.70 -8.84 27.37
N ILE A 86 -9.13 -9.53 28.43
CA ILE A 86 -8.41 -9.71 29.68
C ILE A 86 -7.17 -10.60 29.51
N LEU A 87 -7.30 -11.73 28.79
CA LEU A 87 -6.22 -12.71 28.66
C LEU A 87 -5.15 -12.31 27.64
N SER A 88 -5.51 -11.48 26.66
CA SER A 88 -4.57 -11.05 25.64
C SER A 88 -3.67 -9.95 26.20
N ARG A 89 -2.40 -10.30 26.44
CA ARG A 89 -1.33 -9.33 26.75
C ARG A 89 -1.26 -8.21 25.72
N PHE A 90 -1.68 -8.47 24.48
CA PHE A 90 -1.67 -7.45 23.43
C PHE A 90 -2.60 -6.28 23.74
N ASN A 91 -3.74 -6.51 24.41
CA ASN A 91 -4.68 -5.46 24.75
C ASN A 91 -4.23 -4.59 25.93
N SER A 92 -3.21 -5.04 26.67
CA SER A 92 -2.54 -4.24 27.70
C SER A 92 -1.44 -3.33 27.14
N LEU A 93 -1.05 -3.50 25.88
CA LEU A 93 -0.04 -2.65 25.27
C LEU A 93 -0.64 -1.28 24.91
N PRO A 94 0.11 -0.18 25.14
CA PRO A 94 -0.28 1.13 24.63
C PRO A 94 -0.43 1.10 23.11
N GLN A 95 -1.40 1.86 22.58
CA GLN A 95 -1.70 1.89 21.15
C GLN A 95 -0.48 2.26 20.31
N GLU A 96 0.40 3.12 20.82
CA GLU A 96 1.65 3.53 20.17
C GLU A 96 2.59 2.36 19.95
N ILE A 97 2.66 1.42 20.90
CA ILE A 97 3.49 0.21 20.79
C ILE A 97 2.88 -0.74 19.77
N ILE A 98 1.56 -0.91 19.80
CA ILE A 98 0.82 -1.71 18.80
C ILE A 98 1.05 -1.17 17.39
N THR A 99 0.92 0.15 17.19
CA THR A 99 1.19 0.83 15.93
C THR A 99 2.62 0.59 15.45
N LYS A 100 3.63 0.69 16.33
CA LYS A 100 5.03 0.39 15.99
C LYS A 100 5.21 -1.08 15.57
N ILE A 101 4.58 -2.01 16.29
CA ILE A 101 4.59 -3.44 15.93
C ILE A 101 3.95 -3.64 14.54
N PHE A 102 2.80 -3.03 14.27
CA PHE A 102 2.13 -3.16 12.97
C PHE A 102 2.98 -2.63 11.84
N LEU A 103 3.57 -1.44 11.98
CA LEU A 103 4.46 -0.87 10.97
C LEU A 103 5.69 -1.74 10.74
N ALA A 104 6.29 -2.27 11.80
CA ALA A 104 7.42 -3.20 11.70
C ALA A 104 7.00 -4.49 10.97
N VAL A 105 5.88 -5.10 11.35
CA VAL A 105 5.39 -6.34 10.71
C VAL A 105 5.12 -6.12 9.22
N VAL A 106 4.46 -5.02 8.86
CA VAL A 106 4.06 -4.74 7.48
C VAL A 106 5.25 -4.37 6.61
N HIS A 107 6.12 -3.46 7.06
CA HIS A 107 7.20 -2.88 6.25
C HIS A 107 8.58 -3.51 6.46
N SER A 108 8.78 -4.37 7.47
CA SER A 108 10.08 -4.98 7.67
C SER A 108 10.44 -5.91 6.51
N PRO A 109 11.68 -5.82 5.97
CA PRO A 109 12.16 -6.77 4.98
C PRO A 109 12.18 -8.18 5.58
N VAL A 110 12.02 -9.21 4.74
CA VAL A 110 12.14 -10.60 5.20
C VAL A 110 13.63 -10.87 5.48
N PRO A 111 14.03 -11.14 6.73
CA PRO A 111 15.44 -11.17 7.13
C PRO A 111 16.26 -12.28 6.45
N SER A 112 15.61 -13.31 5.91
CA SER A 112 16.26 -14.46 5.29
C SER A 112 16.51 -14.32 3.78
N ARG A 113 16.12 -13.21 3.14
CA ARG A 113 16.28 -13.05 1.69
C ARG A 113 17.49 -12.20 1.36
N LEU A 114 18.52 -12.84 0.80
CA LEU A 114 19.69 -12.18 0.20
C LEU A 114 19.31 -11.34 -1.04
N VAL A 115 18.18 -11.66 -1.68
CA VAL A 115 17.72 -11.01 -2.90
C VAL A 115 16.54 -10.11 -2.59
N VAL A 116 16.63 -8.84 -3.00
CA VAL A 116 15.53 -7.88 -2.90
C VAL A 116 14.37 -8.39 -3.76
N PRO A 117 13.18 -8.63 -3.18
CA PRO A 117 12.05 -9.12 -3.94
C PRO A 117 11.64 -8.13 -5.03
N PRO A 118 11.10 -8.60 -6.17
CA PRO A 118 10.46 -7.73 -7.15
C PRO A 118 9.44 -6.77 -6.52
N MET A 119 9.24 -5.60 -7.13
CA MET A 119 8.32 -4.59 -6.60
C MET A 119 6.88 -5.13 -6.42
N ALA A 120 6.40 -5.96 -7.34
CA ALA A 120 5.06 -6.58 -7.25
C ALA A 120 4.94 -7.45 -6.01
N ASP A 121 5.92 -8.33 -5.78
CA ASP A 121 5.96 -9.23 -4.64
C ASP A 121 6.06 -8.44 -3.33
N SER A 122 6.85 -7.36 -3.32
CA SER A 122 6.98 -6.47 -2.16
C SER A 122 5.63 -5.82 -1.81
N LEU A 123 4.93 -5.25 -2.80
CA LEU A 123 3.60 -4.67 -2.60
C LEU A 123 2.59 -5.73 -2.16
N HIS A 124 2.60 -6.90 -2.79
CA HIS A 124 1.73 -8.00 -2.42
C HIS A 124 1.93 -8.39 -0.96
N MET A 125 3.19 -8.54 -0.53
CA MET A 125 3.52 -8.87 0.85
C MET A 125 3.08 -7.80 1.84
N ILE A 126 3.26 -6.51 1.51
CA ILE A 126 2.77 -5.39 2.34
C ILE A 126 1.27 -5.52 2.56
N PHE A 127 0.47 -5.62 1.50
CA PHE A 127 -0.98 -5.65 1.61
C PHE A 127 -1.51 -6.95 2.21
N LEU A 128 -0.86 -8.09 1.93
CA LEU A 128 -1.17 -9.37 2.58
C LEU A 128 -0.97 -9.28 4.10
N ARG A 129 0.10 -8.61 4.55
CA ARG A 129 0.36 -8.40 5.99
C ARG A 129 -0.66 -7.47 6.61
N VAL A 130 -1.08 -6.41 5.91
CA VAL A 130 -2.16 -5.52 6.36
C VAL A 130 -3.49 -6.29 6.49
N ASP A 131 -3.86 -7.09 5.50
CA ASP A 131 -5.06 -7.94 5.54
C ASP A 131 -5.03 -8.93 6.71
N LYS A 132 -3.86 -9.53 6.96
CA LYS A 132 -3.66 -10.41 8.13
C LYS A 132 -3.86 -9.66 9.44
N ILE A 133 -3.32 -8.46 9.60
CA ILE A 133 -3.53 -7.65 10.81
C ILE A 133 -5.02 -7.33 11.02
N ILE A 134 -5.72 -6.90 9.96
CA ILE A 134 -7.14 -6.51 10.00
C ILE A 134 -8.09 -7.68 10.28
N SER A 135 -7.64 -8.91 10.02
CA SER A 135 -8.43 -10.13 10.24
C SER A 135 -8.27 -10.75 11.63
N VAL A 136 -7.31 -10.30 12.45
CA VAL A 136 -7.05 -10.87 13.80
C VAL A 136 -8.22 -10.64 14.75
N CYS A 137 -8.56 -9.39 15.04
CA CYS A 137 -9.69 -9.03 15.90
C CYS A 137 -10.17 -7.60 15.60
N SER A 138 -11.31 -7.20 16.18
CA SER A 138 -11.87 -5.85 15.95
C SER A 138 -10.93 -4.74 16.40
N LEU A 139 -10.29 -4.87 17.57
CA LEU A 139 -9.34 -3.87 18.05
C LEU A 139 -8.17 -3.65 17.06
N TRP A 140 -7.58 -4.74 16.55
CA TRP A 140 -6.48 -4.66 15.60
C TRP A 140 -6.93 -4.03 14.29
N ARG A 141 -8.12 -4.38 13.82
CA ARG A 141 -8.74 -3.77 12.66
C ARG A 141 -8.91 -2.27 12.87
N ASP A 142 -9.50 -1.84 13.97
CA ASP A 142 -9.78 -0.42 14.23
C ASP A 142 -8.48 0.39 14.31
N ILE A 143 -7.45 -0.15 14.97
CA ILE A 143 -6.11 0.47 15.02
C ILE A 143 -5.48 0.51 13.62
N ALA A 144 -5.48 -0.59 12.87
CA ALA A 144 -4.87 -0.63 11.54
C ALA A 144 -5.60 0.27 10.52
N MET A 145 -6.93 0.36 10.62
CA MET A 145 -7.76 1.20 9.76
C MET A 145 -7.56 2.69 10.04
N SER A 146 -7.30 3.07 11.29
CA SER A 146 -7.00 4.46 11.67
C SER A 146 -5.55 4.88 11.46
N LEU A 147 -4.65 3.93 11.20
CA LEU A 147 -3.22 4.16 11.03
C LEU A 147 -2.86 4.46 9.57
N SER A 148 -2.90 5.75 9.18
CA SER A 148 -2.59 6.21 7.82
C SER A 148 -1.24 5.70 7.27
N ALA A 149 -0.25 5.53 8.13
CA ALA A 149 1.09 5.06 7.74
C ALA A 149 1.08 3.64 7.13
N LEU A 150 0.09 2.79 7.43
CA LEU A 150 -0.08 1.48 6.76
C LEU A 150 -0.61 1.61 5.33
N TRP A 151 -1.27 2.72 5.01
CA TRP A 151 -1.98 2.96 3.76
C TRP A 151 -1.27 3.97 2.86
N ARG A 152 -0.06 4.41 3.22
CA ARG A 152 0.70 5.44 2.49
C ARG A 152 1.24 4.96 1.14
N PHE A 153 1.32 3.66 0.91
CA PHE A 153 1.70 3.08 -0.38
C PHE A 153 0.47 2.92 -1.25
N VAL A 154 0.51 3.46 -2.46
CA VAL A 154 -0.58 3.38 -3.43
C VAL A 154 -0.11 2.49 -4.57
N PRO A 155 -0.58 1.22 -4.63
CA PRO A 155 -0.21 0.31 -5.70
C PRO A 155 -1.04 0.60 -6.95
N LEU A 156 -0.39 0.75 -8.10
CA LEU A 156 -1.04 0.70 -9.41
C LEU A 156 -0.47 -0.46 -10.20
N VAL A 157 -1.05 -1.64 -10.05
CA VAL A 157 -0.54 -2.87 -10.66
C VAL A 157 -1.56 -3.38 -11.67
N ASP A 158 -1.11 -3.54 -12.91
CA ASP A 158 -1.92 -4.02 -14.02
C ASP A 158 -1.46 -5.38 -14.56
N GLY A 159 -2.39 -6.05 -15.25
CA GLY A 159 -2.11 -7.21 -16.09
C GLY A 159 -1.77 -8.47 -15.29
N ARG A 160 -0.84 -9.27 -15.84
CA ARG A 160 -0.43 -10.58 -15.29
C ARG A 160 0.14 -10.54 -13.88
N PHE A 161 0.53 -9.36 -13.39
CA PHE A 161 1.06 -9.16 -12.04
C PHE A 161 -0.04 -8.88 -11.01
N CYS A 162 -1.29 -8.69 -11.44
CA CYS A 162 -2.38 -8.30 -10.57
C CYS A 162 -3.10 -9.54 -10.03
N HIS A 163 -3.00 -9.78 -8.72
CA HIS A 163 -4.03 -10.56 -8.04
C HIS A 163 -5.32 -9.73 -8.04
N HIS A 164 -6.47 -10.29 -8.40
CA HIS A 164 -7.76 -9.58 -8.58
C HIS A 164 -8.14 -8.60 -7.45
N ARG A 165 -7.55 -8.72 -6.26
CA ARG A 165 -7.75 -7.82 -5.12
C ARG A 165 -7.03 -6.47 -5.25
N MET A 166 -5.91 -6.37 -5.99
CA MET A 166 -5.07 -5.17 -6.00
C MET A 166 -5.72 -3.94 -6.66
N HIS A 167 -6.63 -4.13 -7.63
CA HIS A 167 -7.35 -3.00 -8.26
C HIS A 167 -8.15 -2.17 -7.25
N ARG A 168 -8.68 -2.79 -6.20
CA ARG A 168 -9.40 -2.06 -5.13
C ARG A 168 -8.47 -1.48 -4.08
N THR A 169 -7.21 -1.90 -4.05
CA THR A 169 -6.26 -1.49 -3.01
C THR A 169 -5.80 -0.05 -3.19
N ALA A 170 -5.63 0.47 -4.41
CA ALA A 170 -5.24 1.86 -4.63
C ALA A 170 -6.27 2.85 -4.07
N PRO A 171 -7.56 2.78 -4.46
CA PRO A 171 -8.59 3.68 -3.92
C PRO A 171 -8.72 3.57 -2.40
N LEU A 172 -8.68 2.34 -1.85
CA LEU A 172 -8.74 2.12 -0.39
C LEU A 172 -7.53 2.71 0.33
N SER A 173 -6.33 2.62 -0.26
CA SER A 173 -5.11 3.19 0.32
C SER A 173 -5.20 4.71 0.35
N LEU A 174 -5.70 5.31 -0.73
CA LEU A 174 -5.95 6.76 -0.79
C LEU A 174 -6.95 7.21 0.26
N GLU A 175 -8.11 6.57 0.33
CA GLU A 175 -9.17 6.86 1.30
C GLU A 175 -8.64 6.77 2.74
N ARG A 176 -7.91 5.70 3.07
CA ARG A 176 -7.45 5.41 4.44
C ARG A 176 -6.18 6.14 4.84
N SER A 177 -5.36 6.56 3.88
CA SER A 177 -4.20 7.39 4.16
C SER A 177 -4.62 8.77 4.72
N GLY A 178 -5.83 9.24 4.37
CA GLY A 178 -6.36 10.52 4.79
C GLY A 178 -5.69 11.68 4.04
N THR A 179 -6.48 12.49 3.34
CA THR A 179 -6.00 13.65 2.58
C THR A 179 -5.56 14.83 3.45
N SER A 180 -5.75 14.76 4.78
CA SER A 180 -5.90 15.95 5.64
C SER A 180 -4.86 16.10 6.77
N LYS A 181 -3.61 15.62 6.60
CA LYS A 181 -2.54 15.97 7.56
C LYS A 181 -1.27 16.41 6.85
N ALA A 182 -0.66 17.46 7.39
CA ALA A 182 0.51 18.17 6.86
C ALA A 182 1.77 17.30 6.63
N ASP A 183 1.77 16.04 7.07
CA ASP A 183 2.92 15.13 6.96
C ASP A 183 2.57 13.79 6.27
N ASN A 184 1.43 13.70 5.58
CA ASN A 184 1.06 12.46 4.91
C ASN A 184 1.82 12.30 3.58
N ARG A 185 3.02 11.73 3.67
CA ARG A 185 3.85 11.36 2.52
C ARG A 185 3.26 10.12 1.84
N LEU A 186 2.71 10.30 0.65
CA LEU A 186 2.23 9.20 -0.18
C LEU A 186 3.34 8.67 -1.08
N TYR A 187 3.35 7.36 -1.30
CA TYR A 187 4.32 6.66 -2.13
C TYR A 187 3.58 5.91 -3.23
N LEU A 188 3.82 6.28 -4.49
CA LEU A 188 3.27 5.57 -5.63
C LEU A 188 4.21 4.46 -6.06
N ALA A 189 3.67 3.26 -6.24
CA ALA A 189 4.36 2.14 -6.85
C ALA A 189 3.51 1.58 -7.99
N ALA A 190 3.90 1.93 -9.22
CA ALA A 190 3.18 1.60 -10.43
C ALA A 190 3.89 0.52 -11.24
N MET A 191 3.16 -0.52 -11.62
CA MET A 191 3.61 -1.64 -12.44
C MET A 191 2.64 -1.85 -13.59
N ARG A 192 3.06 -1.53 -14.81
CA ARG A 192 2.20 -1.66 -15.99
C ARG A 192 2.78 -2.71 -16.95
N SER A 193 2.01 -3.77 -17.18
CA SER A 193 2.29 -4.76 -18.22
C SER A 193 1.61 -4.34 -19.51
N PHE A 194 2.33 -4.41 -20.62
CA PHE A 194 1.79 -4.33 -21.96
C PHE A 194 1.26 -5.72 -22.35
N ASP A 195 -0.01 -6.00 -22.07
CA ASP A 195 -0.69 -7.11 -22.74
C ASP A 195 -1.37 -6.55 -23.99
N ASN A 196 -0.86 -6.95 -25.15
CA ASN A 196 -1.08 -6.31 -26.44
C ASN A 196 -2.54 -6.40 -26.96
N ARG A 197 -3.48 -6.86 -26.13
CA ARG A 197 -4.70 -7.49 -26.64
C ARG A 197 -6.00 -6.73 -26.52
N ASN A 198 -6.16 -5.62 -25.79
CA ASN A 198 -7.40 -4.80 -25.81
C ASN A 198 -7.35 -3.55 -24.88
N PHE A 199 -6.20 -2.90 -24.67
CA PHE A 199 -6.17 -1.75 -23.76
C PHE A 199 -6.93 -0.56 -24.34
N LYS A 200 -7.99 -0.14 -23.64
CA LYS A 200 -8.63 1.16 -23.86
C LYS A 200 -7.76 2.23 -23.21
N ASP A 201 -7.55 3.35 -23.91
CA ASP A 201 -6.71 4.47 -23.44
C ASP A 201 -7.11 5.02 -22.05
N GLU A 202 -8.35 4.77 -21.62
CA GLU A 202 -8.92 5.18 -20.33
C GLU A 202 -8.30 4.42 -19.14
N GLU A 203 -7.83 3.18 -19.32
CA GLU A 203 -7.24 2.38 -18.23
C GLU A 203 -5.81 2.82 -17.86
N LEU A 204 -5.18 3.63 -18.71
CA LEU A 204 -3.81 4.13 -18.51
C LEU A 204 -3.74 5.34 -17.57
N ILE A 205 -4.88 5.88 -17.16
CA ILE A 205 -4.98 7.05 -16.29
C ILE A 205 -4.96 6.60 -14.82
N PHE A 206 -4.51 7.48 -13.93
CA PHE A 206 -4.62 7.28 -12.48
C PHE A 206 -6.11 7.12 -12.07
N PRO A 207 -6.50 6.03 -11.39
CA PRO A 207 -7.90 5.73 -11.12
C PRO A 207 -8.40 6.52 -9.90
N THR A 208 -8.82 7.76 -10.13
CA THR A 208 -9.47 8.61 -9.11
C THR A 208 -10.86 9.04 -9.55
N PRO A 209 -11.85 9.11 -8.65
CA PRO A 209 -13.22 9.55 -8.97
C PRO A 209 -13.27 10.90 -9.69
N ASP A 210 -12.41 11.84 -9.28
CA ASP A 210 -12.36 13.20 -9.81
C ASP A 210 -11.33 13.36 -10.95
N GLY A 211 -10.65 12.27 -11.34
CA GLY A 211 -9.60 12.29 -12.37
C GLY A 211 -8.25 12.88 -11.93
N TRP A 212 -8.13 13.38 -10.70
CA TRP A 212 -6.89 13.96 -10.18
C TRP A 212 -6.15 13.01 -9.24
N ALA A 213 -4.92 12.66 -9.61
CA ALA A 213 -4.01 11.97 -8.70
C ALA A 213 -3.67 12.87 -7.48
N PRO A 214 -3.37 12.30 -6.30
CA PRO A 214 -2.84 13.09 -5.21
C PRO A 214 -1.37 13.43 -5.44
N ALA A 215 -0.87 14.42 -4.71
CA ALA A 215 0.55 14.72 -4.71
C ALA A 215 1.34 13.67 -3.90
N PHE A 216 2.33 13.05 -4.54
CA PHE A 216 3.17 12.00 -3.99
C PHE A 216 4.52 12.55 -3.53
N HIS A 217 5.08 11.91 -2.51
CA HIS A 217 6.45 12.16 -2.06
C HIS A 217 7.47 11.39 -2.89
N ALA A 218 7.13 10.16 -3.27
CA ALA A 218 7.95 9.31 -4.11
C ALA A 218 7.10 8.60 -5.15
N ILE A 219 7.61 8.51 -6.37
CA ILE A 219 6.96 7.81 -7.49
C ILE A 219 7.94 6.77 -8.03
N ASN A 220 7.53 5.51 -8.02
CA ASN A 220 8.26 4.40 -8.62
C ASN A 220 7.41 3.80 -9.74
N ILE A 221 7.88 3.89 -10.98
CA ILE A 221 7.19 3.39 -12.16
C ILE A 221 8.05 2.29 -12.79
N LYS A 222 7.45 1.11 -12.95
CA LYS A 222 7.98 0.01 -13.75
C LYS A 222 6.98 -0.31 -14.85
N ALA A 223 7.35 -0.17 -16.12
CA ALA A 223 6.46 -0.48 -17.24
C ALA A 223 7.18 -1.25 -18.34
N GLN A 224 6.44 -1.91 -19.23
CA GLN A 224 7.03 -2.65 -20.36
C GLN A 224 7.34 -1.78 -21.59
N CYS A 225 6.85 -0.54 -21.64
CA CYS A 225 7.16 0.38 -22.72
C CYS A 225 7.19 1.84 -22.26
N LEU A 226 7.86 2.69 -23.04
CA LEU A 226 7.97 4.12 -22.80
C LEU A 226 6.61 4.82 -22.86
N PHE A 227 5.77 4.46 -23.83
CA PHE A 227 4.47 5.09 -24.02
C PHE A 227 3.56 4.96 -22.80
N THR A 228 3.47 3.77 -22.19
CA THR A 228 2.69 3.55 -20.97
C THR A 228 3.26 4.33 -19.77
N THR A 229 4.60 4.36 -19.65
CA THR A 229 5.28 5.17 -18.62
C THR A 229 4.92 6.63 -18.77
N TYR A 230 4.96 7.14 -20.00
CA TYR A 230 4.66 8.53 -20.35
C TYR A 230 3.21 8.87 -20.03
N ARG A 231 2.24 8.07 -20.50
CA ARG A 231 0.81 8.28 -20.26
C ARG A 231 0.48 8.34 -18.77
N LEU A 232 1.02 7.40 -18.00
CA LEU A 232 0.85 7.40 -16.55
C LEU A 232 1.49 8.68 -15.95
N PHE A 233 2.71 9.02 -16.36
CA PHE A 233 3.40 10.19 -15.83
C PHE A 233 2.64 11.49 -16.12
N CYS A 234 2.08 11.67 -17.32
CA CYS A 234 1.24 12.84 -17.64
C CYS A 234 0.00 12.92 -16.76
N SER A 235 -0.63 11.79 -16.42
CA SER A 235 -1.76 11.82 -15.48
C SER A 235 -1.35 12.21 -14.04
N LEU A 236 -0.08 12.01 -13.69
CA LEU A 236 0.46 12.35 -12.37
C LEU A 236 0.97 13.78 -12.32
N ILE A 237 1.63 14.25 -13.38
CA ILE A 237 2.44 15.48 -13.35
C ILE A 237 1.64 16.71 -12.95
N ASP A 238 0.38 16.80 -13.39
CA ASP A 238 -0.49 17.94 -13.14
C ASP A 238 -0.89 18.06 -11.66
N SER A 239 -0.82 16.96 -10.91
CA SER A 239 -1.05 16.95 -9.47
C SER A 239 0.21 17.14 -8.64
N GLN A 240 1.40 17.06 -9.25
CA GLN A 240 2.65 17.18 -8.52
C GLN A 240 3.07 18.64 -8.38
N VAL A 241 3.36 19.04 -7.15
CA VAL A 241 3.91 20.36 -6.83
C VAL A 241 5.42 20.22 -6.67
N PRO A 242 6.24 21.07 -7.32
CA PRO A 242 7.68 21.11 -7.09
C PRO A 242 8.00 21.19 -5.59
N GLY A 243 8.97 20.41 -5.14
CA GLY A 243 9.31 20.33 -3.71
C GLY A 243 8.62 19.20 -2.96
N ARG A 244 7.37 18.84 -3.33
CA ARG A 244 6.63 17.75 -2.68
C ARG A 244 7.07 16.37 -3.16
N LEU A 245 7.21 16.21 -4.47
CA LEU A 245 7.87 15.03 -5.05
C LEU A 245 9.38 15.15 -4.80
N SER A 246 9.92 14.21 -4.04
CA SER A 246 11.33 14.16 -3.68
C SER A 246 12.05 13.06 -4.45
N GLU A 247 11.38 11.94 -4.72
CA GLU A 247 11.99 10.78 -5.35
C GLU A 247 11.22 10.35 -6.60
N LEU A 248 11.96 10.10 -7.67
CA LEU A 248 11.43 9.52 -8.90
C LEU A 248 12.29 8.34 -9.34
N SER A 249 11.66 7.19 -9.53
CA SER A 249 12.25 6.02 -10.17
C SER A 249 11.45 5.65 -11.40
N ILE A 250 12.09 5.58 -12.55
CA ILE A 250 11.51 5.12 -13.82
C ILE A 250 12.30 3.91 -14.28
N TYR A 251 11.60 2.80 -14.55
CA TYR A 251 12.19 1.61 -15.15
C TYR A 251 11.30 1.10 -16.30
N VAL A 252 11.86 1.12 -17.51
CA VAL A 252 11.22 0.49 -18.67
C VAL A 252 11.85 -0.88 -18.93
N VAL A 253 11.03 -1.92 -18.87
CA VAL A 253 11.44 -3.29 -19.13
C VAL A 253 11.32 -3.55 -20.63
N TYR A 254 12.41 -3.43 -21.37
CA TYR A 254 12.45 -3.95 -22.73
C TYR A 254 12.51 -5.48 -22.70
N GLY A 255 11.69 -6.13 -23.51
CA GLY A 255 11.72 -7.59 -23.64
C GLY A 255 12.97 -8.01 -24.40
N SER A 256 14.08 -8.23 -23.68
CA SER A 256 15.33 -8.97 -23.98
C SER A 256 15.85 -9.10 -25.42
N LYS A 257 15.37 -8.33 -26.39
CA LYS A 257 16.01 -8.22 -27.68
C LYS A 257 17.26 -7.41 -27.42
N GLU A 258 18.39 -8.04 -27.69
CA GLU A 258 19.75 -7.53 -27.53
C GLU A 258 19.78 -6.03 -27.79
N HIS A 259 20.40 -5.30 -26.86
CA HIS A 259 20.62 -3.87 -27.00
C HIS A 259 21.46 -3.65 -28.25
N ASP A 260 20.80 -3.50 -29.39
CA ASP A 260 21.45 -3.09 -30.60
C ASP A 260 22.02 -1.71 -30.30
N ALA A 261 23.34 -1.55 -30.45
CA ALA A 261 24.12 -0.35 -30.14
C ALA A 261 23.82 0.79 -31.14
N SER A 262 22.56 0.92 -31.53
CA SER A 262 22.03 1.95 -32.39
C SER A 262 21.66 3.19 -31.57
N VAL A 263 21.65 4.35 -32.23
CA VAL A 263 21.19 5.60 -31.63
C VAL A 263 19.75 5.39 -31.13
N PRO A 264 19.43 5.77 -29.89
CA PRO A 264 18.08 5.55 -29.37
C PRO A 264 17.10 6.38 -30.20
N GLU A 265 16.30 5.68 -31.01
CA GLU A 265 15.26 6.31 -31.83
C GLU A 265 14.17 6.94 -30.95
N ASN A 266 14.01 6.43 -29.72
CA ASN A 266 12.92 6.77 -28.84
C ASN A 266 13.42 7.32 -27.51
N TYR A 267 13.33 8.64 -27.35
CA TYR A 267 13.49 9.31 -26.05
C TYR A 267 12.14 9.35 -25.34
N PHE A 268 12.17 9.15 -24.02
CA PHE A 268 11.00 9.29 -23.15
C PHE A 268 10.32 10.66 -23.32
N THR A 269 11.13 11.69 -23.52
CA THR A 269 10.71 13.09 -23.68
C THR A 269 10.04 13.37 -25.03
N HIS A 270 10.23 12.55 -26.06
CA HIS A 270 9.59 12.73 -27.38
C HIS A 270 8.07 12.62 -27.34
N TYR A 271 7.52 11.94 -26.34
CA TYR A 271 6.08 11.77 -26.21
C TYR A 271 5.39 12.99 -25.57
N PHE A 272 6.15 13.87 -24.89
CA PHE A 272 5.58 15.00 -24.17
C PHE A 272 5.19 16.13 -25.13
N ARG A 273 4.04 16.74 -24.86
CA ARG A 273 3.69 18.06 -25.41
C ARG A 273 4.56 19.12 -24.75
N ASP A 274 4.79 20.25 -25.41
CA ASP A 274 5.67 21.32 -24.91
C ASP A 274 5.32 21.77 -23.47
N SER A 275 4.02 21.88 -23.16
CA SER A 275 3.54 22.23 -21.80
C SER A 275 3.94 21.19 -20.75
N ASP A 276 3.76 19.92 -21.08
CA ASP A 276 3.96 18.79 -20.18
C ASP A 276 5.46 18.55 -20.01
N TYR A 277 6.23 18.76 -21.08
CA TYR A 277 7.68 18.72 -21.08
C TYR A 277 8.27 19.79 -20.16
N SER A 278 7.82 21.04 -20.26
CA SER A 278 8.30 22.11 -19.36
C SER A 278 8.02 21.78 -17.88
N ARG A 279 6.83 21.23 -17.58
CA ARG A 279 6.49 20.76 -16.23
C ARG A 279 7.39 19.60 -15.81
N PHE A 280 7.68 18.67 -16.71
CA PHE A 280 8.53 17.51 -16.46
C PHE A 280 9.95 17.92 -16.09
N ILE A 281 10.54 18.81 -16.87
CA ILE A 281 11.88 19.34 -16.64
C ILE A 281 11.95 20.05 -15.27
N LYS A 282 10.97 20.90 -14.96
CA LYS A 282 10.89 21.57 -13.65
C LYS A 282 10.75 20.59 -12.49
N LEU A 283 9.91 19.56 -12.66
CA LEU A 283 9.69 18.54 -11.64
C LEU A 283 10.98 17.73 -11.39
N ILE A 284 11.61 17.23 -12.45
CA ILE A 284 12.88 16.49 -12.37
C ILE A 284 13.98 17.33 -11.73
N GLY A 285 14.11 18.60 -12.12
CA GLY A 285 15.10 19.51 -11.55
C GLY A 285 14.93 19.69 -10.03
N SER A 286 13.72 19.52 -9.50
CA SER A 286 13.42 19.73 -8.06
C SER A 286 13.63 18.50 -7.17
N LEU A 287 13.97 17.34 -7.74
CA LEU A 287 14.07 16.06 -7.02
C LEU A 287 15.30 15.99 -6.10
N SER A 288 15.20 15.19 -5.04
CA SER A 288 16.34 14.77 -4.24
C SER A 288 16.97 13.46 -4.71
N VAL A 289 16.17 12.60 -5.34
CA VAL A 289 16.61 11.30 -5.82
C VAL A 289 16.01 11.04 -7.20
N LEU A 290 16.87 10.75 -8.17
CA LEU A 290 16.46 10.38 -9.52
C LEU A 290 17.10 9.04 -9.92
N ARG A 291 16.25 8.08 -10.26
CA ARG A 291 16.66 6.75 -10.73
C ARG A 291 16.00 6.47 -12.06
N VAL A 292 16.80 6.31 -13.11
CA VAL A 292 16.29 6.08 -14.47
C VAL A 292 16.96 4.82 -15.02
N ARG A 293 16.14 3.82 -15.34
CA ARG A 293 16.59 2.55 -15.92
C ARG A 293 15.92 2.32 -17.26
N ALA A 294 16.74 2.10 -18.29
CA ALA A 294 16.30 1.79 -19.64
C ALA A 294 15.29 2.82 -20.20
N ALA A 295 15.46 4.09 -19.85
CA ALA A 295 14.67 5.18 -20.42
C ALA A 295 15.60 6.35 -20.76
N ASN A 296 15.66 6.70 -22.04
CA ASN A 296 16.48 7.81 -22.51
C ASN A 296 15.73 9.14 -22.31
N ILE A 297 16.38 10.14 -21.71
CA ILE A 297 15.82 11.47 -21.44
C ILE A 297 16.71 12.50 -22.15
N HIS A 298 16.10 13.56 -22.70
CA HIS A 298 16.86 14.73 -23.16
C HIS A 298 17.33 15.54 -21.95
N TRP A 299 18.62 15.40 -21.63
CA TRP A 299 19.20 15.97 -20.41
C TRP A 299 19.56 17.46 -20.56
N ASP A 300 19.82 17.92 -21.78
CA ASP A 300 20.32 19.27 -22.15
C ASP A 300 19.51 20.44 -21.57
N GLN A 301 18.24 20.22 -21.23
CA GLN A 301 17.33 21.23 -20.71
C GLN A 301 17.08 21.12 -19.20
N ILE A 302 17.67 20.13 -18.53
CA ILE A 302 17.48 19.91 -17.11
C ILE A 302 18.52 20.70 -16.32
N THR A 303 18.07 21.44 -15.33
CA THR A 303 18.92 22.01 -14.28
C THR A 303 18.50 21.43 -12.95
N PHE A 304 19.38 20.67 -12.31
CA PHE A 304 19.10 20.12 -10.98
C PHE A 304 19.25 21.17 -9.90
N SER A 305 18.35 21.14 -8.93
CA SER A 305 18.42 21.92 -7.71
C SER A 305 19.50 21.37 -6.78
N GLU A 306 19.85 22.15 -5.76
CA GLU A 306 20.75 21.72 -4.69
C GLU A 306 20.22 20.52 -3.88
N ARG A 307 18.98 20.08 -4.08
CA ARG A 307 18.39 18.98 -3.31
C ARG A 307 18.81 17.60 -3.81
N LEU A 308 19.29 17.49 -5.05
CA LEU A 308 19.66 16.21 -5.64
C LEU A 308 20.86 15.61 -4.91
N VAL A 309 20.63 14.52 -4.18
CA VAL A 309 21.65 13.79 -3.40
C VAL A 309 22.04 12.46 -4.04
N GLU A 310 21.15 11.86 -4.83
CA GLU A 310 21.38 10.59 -5.52
C GLU A 310 20.92 10.66 -6.97
N PHE A 311 21.83 10.27 -7.87
CA PHE A 311 21.56 10.09 -9.29
C PHE A 311 21.95 8.68 -9.71
N TYR A 312 21.00 7.95 -10.29
CA TYR A 312 21.21 6.62 -10.81
C TYR A 312 20.69 6.50 -12.24
N LEU A 313 21.57 6.00 -13.11
CA LEU A 313 21.29 5.77 -14.51
C LEU A 313 21.73 4.35 -14.88
N GLU A 314 20.82 3.54 -15.41
CA GLU A 314 21.10 2.15 -15.79
C GLU A 314 20.55 1.80 -17.18
N GLY A 315 21.34 1.14 -18.03
CA GLY A 315 20.86 0.56 -19.28
C GLY A 315 20.35 1.61 -20.28
N VAL A 316 21.04 2.74 -20.39
CA VAL A 316 20.65 3.85 -21.28
C VAL A 316 21.71 4.13 -22.33
N THR A 317 21.29 4.73 -23.43
CA THR A 317 22.18 5.13 -24.52
C THR A 317 22.18 6.66 -24.58
N LEU A 318 23.30 7.29 -24.24
CA LEU A 318 23.39 8.76 -24.21
C LEU A 318 23.67 9.37 -25.59
N GLY A 319 24.07 8.57 -26.57
CA GLY A 319 24.55 9.06 -27.86
C GLY A 319 26.06 9.34 -27.82
N GLY A 320 26.54 10.40 -28.45
CA GLY A 320 27.98 10.70 -28.50
C GLY A 320 28.61 11.05 -27.14
N TYR A 321 29.94 10.93 -27.01
CA TYR A 321 30.68 11.36 -25.80
C TYR A 321 30.40 12.79 -25.32
N SER A 322 30.05 13.69 -26.26
CA SER A 322 29.62 15.04 -25.93
C SER A 322 28.40 15.07 -25.03
N LYS A 323 27.45 14.12 -25.19
CA LYS A 323 26.24 13.99 -24.37
C LYS A 323 26.52 13.47 -22.97
N LEU A 324 27.47 12.56 -22.79
CA LEU A 324 27.94 12.20 -21.45
C LEU A 324 28.58 13.40 -20.74
N THR A 325 29.43 14.14 -21.45
CA THR A 325 30.07 15.34 -20.90
C THR A 325 29.03 16.39 -20.51
N GLU A 326 28.04 16.62 -21.36
CA GLU A 326 26.90 17.50 -21.11
C GLU A 326 26.12 17.06 -19.86
N LEU A 327 25.76 15.78 -19.75
CA LEU A 327 25.09 15.23 -18.57
C LEU A 327 25.90 15.47 -17.29
N LEU A 328 27.21 15.23 -17.31
CA LEU A 328 28.07 15.45 -16.15
C LEU A 328 28.16 16.95 -15.77
N GLN A 329 28.15 17.85 -16.77
CA GLN A 329 28.07 19.29 -16.51
C GLN A 329 26.73 19.71 -15.91
N ILE A 330 25.63 19.09 -16.35
CA ILE A 330 24.30 19.32 -15.76
C ILE A 330 24.28 18.86 -14.31
N LEU A 331 24.80 17.67 -14.00
CA LEU A 331 24.86 17.16 -12.63
C LEU A 331 25.68 18.06 -11.69
N ARG A 332 26.62 18.83 -12.22
CA ARG A 332 27.39 19.82 -11.44
C ARG A 332 26.51 20.90 -10.82
N SER A 333 25.30 21.15 -11.34
CA SER A 333 24.35 22.10 -10.76
C SER A 333 23.79 21.64 -9.40
N ALA A 334 24.00 20.37 -9.01
CA ALA A 334 23.61 19.80 -7.73
C ALA A 334 24.80 19.69 -6.76
N PRO A 335 25.12 20.74 -5.98
CA PRO A 335 26.25 20.73 -5.05
C PRO A 335 26.15 19.70 -3.92
N GLU A 336 24.93 19.24 -3.58
CA GLU A 336 24.68 18.21 -2.56
C GLU A 336 24.71 16.79 -3.10
N LEU A 337 25.09 16.57 -4.36
CA LEU A 337 25.14 15.25 -4.98
C LEU A 337 26.21 14.39 -4.29
N ARG A 338 25.76 13.32 -3.62
CA ARG A 338 26.62 12.40 -2.86
C ARG A 338 26.85 11.08 -3.57
N THR A 339 25.83 10.58 -4.27
CA THR A 339 25.87 9.27 -4.92
C THR A 339 25.59 9.41 -6.40
N VAL A 340 26.54 8.95 -7.22
CA VAL A 340 26.37 8.82 -8.67
C VAL A 340 26.61 7.38 -9.06
N LYS A 341 25.63 6.80 -9.74
CA LYS A 341 25.70 5.42 -10.24
C LYS A 341 25.38 5.41 -11.73
N LEU A 342 26.33 4.97 -12.54
CA LEU A 342 26.19 4.78 -13.98
C LEU A 342 26.46 3.30 -14.27
N LYS A 343 25.46 2.58 -14.76
CA LYS A 343 25.56 1.15 -15.08
C LYS A 343 25.03 0.88 -16.47
N GLU A 344 25.70 0.06 -17.28
CA GLU A 344 25.20 -0.28 -18.63
C GLU A 344 24.90 1.00 -19.46
N VAL A 345 25.77 2.01 -19.38
CA VAL A 345 25.59 3.28 -20.11
C VAL A 345 26.41 3.23 -21.39
N VAL A 346 25.73 3.37 -22.53
CA VAL A 346 26.35 3.29 -23.86
C VAL A 346 26.54 4.69 -24.42
N CYS A 347 27.77 4.98 -24.86
CA CYS A 347 28.13 6.20 -25.60
C CYS A 347 28.88 5.86 -26.89
N TYR A 348 28.66 6.63 -27.94
CA TYR A 348 29.30 6.45 -29.25
C TYR A 348 30.45 7.42 -29.45
N HIS A 349 31.44 6.99 -30.23
CA HIS A 349 32.49 7.88 -30.70
C HIS A 349 31.92 8.98 -31.60
N SER A 350 31.97 10.23 -31.11
CA SER A 350 31.69 11.42 -31.91
C SER A 350 33.01 12.05 -32.31
N SER A 351 33.18 12.38 -33.60
CA SER A 351 34.37 13.08 -34.14
C SER A 351 34.62 14.47 -33.55
N SER A 352 33.71 14.98 -32.71
CA SER A 352 33.90 16.24 -32.00
C SER A 352 34.98 16.10 -30.93
N THR A 353 36.06 16.89 -31.07
CA THR A 353 37.06 17.08 -30.02
C THR A 353 36.41 17.68 -28.78
N THR A 354 36.10 16.87 -27.78
CA THR A 354 35.61 17.36 -26.48
C THR A 354 36.76 18.02 -25.73
N SER A 355 36.58 19.29 -25.36
CA SER A 355 37.54 19.96 -24.48
C SER A 355 37.55 19.26 -23.13
N ARG A 356 38.75 18.92 -22.63
CA ARG A 356 38.93 18.31 -21.31
C ARG A 356 38.56 19.33 -20.23
N THR A 357 37.28 19.35 -19.87
CA THR A 357 36.78 20.19 -18.79
C THR A 357 36.78 19.36 -17.51
N LYS A 358 37.48 19.85 -16.48
CA LYS A 358 37.45 19.22 -15.16
C LYS A 358 36.06 19.41 -14.56
N ILE A 359 35.41 18.31 -14.17
CA ILE A 359 34.11 18.30 -13.50
C ILE A 359 34.34 17.92 -12.04
N GLU A 360 33.77 18.68 -11.12
CA GLU A 360 33.95 18.51 -9.68
C GLU A 360 32.60 18.35 -9.00
N PHE A 361 32.50 17.35 -8.12
CA PHE A 361 31.34 17.07 -7.27
C PHE A 361 31.78 17.15 -5.81
N PRO A 362 31.65 18.31 -5.14
CA PRO A 362 32.34 18.59 -3.88
C PRO A 362 31.90 17.68 -2.71
N LYS A 363 30.69 17.14 -2.76
CA LYS A 363 30.11 16.26 -1.72
C LYS A 363 29.97 14.81 -2.16
N LEU A 364 30.63 14.40 -3.26
CA LEU A 364 30.53 13.05 -3.77
C LEU A 364 31.18 12.06 -2.79
N GLU A 365 30.36 11.16 -2.24
CA GLU A 365 30.76 10.11 -1.31
C GLU A 365 30.91 8.76 -2.03
N SER A 366 30.10 8.51 -3.07
CA SER A 366 30.08 7.24 -3.79
C SER A 366 29.93 7.44 -5.30
N LEU A 367 30.86 6.87 -6.05
CA LEU A 367 30.83 6.77 -7.50
C LEU A 367 30.85 5.30 -7.90
N TYR A 368 29.79 4.84 -8.56
CA TYR A 368 29.69 3.48 -9.09
C TYR A 368 29.61 3.54 -10.61
N LEU A 369 30.56 2.88 -11.27
CA LEU A 369 30.66 2.77 -12.71
C LEU A 369 30.76 1.29 -13.05
N ASP A 370 29.88 0.79 -13.91
CA ASP A 370 29.80 -0.63 -14.24
C ASP A 370 29.28 -0.82 -15.66
N ASP A 371 29.89 -1.75 -16.40
CA ASP A 371 29.52 -2.07 -17.78
C ASP A 371 29.31 -0.82 -18.68
N LEU A 372 30.31 0.07 -18.69
CA LEU A 372 30.27 1.26 -19.54
C LEU A 372 30.84 0.92 -20.92
N ASP A 373 30.03 1.07 -21.96
CA ASP A 373 30.46 0.89 -23.34
C ASP A 373 30.69 2.26 -23.99
N PHE A 374 31.89 2.41 -24.54
CA PHE A 374 32.39 3.66 -25.07
C PHE A 374 32.70 3.56 -26.57
N GLY A 375 32.48 2.42 -27.23
CA GLY A 375 32.65 2.24 -28.68
C GLY A 375 34.07 2.46 -29.18
#